data_AF-A0A928ZZZ1-F1
#
_entry.id   AF-A0A928ZZZ1-F1
#
_cell.length_a   1.000
_cell.length_b   1.000
_cell.length_c   1.000
_cell.angle_alpha   90.00
_cell.angle_beta   90.00
_cell.angle_gamma   90.00
#
_symmetry.space_group_name_H-M   'P 1'
#
loop_
_entity.id
_entity.type
_entity.pdbx_description
1 polymer ?
#
loop_
_entity_poly.entity_id
_entity_poly.type
_entity_poly.pdbx_seq_one_letter_code
_entity_poly.pdbx_strand_id
1 'polypeptide(L)'
;PFPFTSGTELLAAIAMTFILGPIEEFGWRGLALPLLQRRFVPILSALLLGGIWGIWHLPAFLLSGTPQSAWSFTPFLVGSVALSVMVTPLFNASRGSLLLPYLFHLQLINPIWPDAQPYDIIFVVAVALVVVVLNRKTMFRKNRAVTQVIPSSVRLETPGDLTGGTRL
;
A
#
# COMPACT_ATOMS: atom_id res chain seq x y z
N PRO A 1 14.95 3.12 -25.79
CA PRO A 1 15.08 1.74 -26.33
C PRO A 1 14.34 0.78 -25.40
N PHE A 2 13.66 -0.23 -25.93
CA PHE A 2 13.01 -1.24 -25.08
C PHE A 2 14.08 -1.99 -24.27
N PRO A 3 13.94 -2.13 -22.95
CA PRO A 3 15.05 -2.59 -22.10
C PRO A 3 15.29 -4.11 -22.17
N PHE A 4 14.49 -4.87 -22.91
CA PHE A 4 14.60 -6.32 -23.03
C PHE A 4 15.03 -6.72 -24.44
N THR A 5 15.94 -7.69 -24.52
CA THR A 5 16.45 -8.22 -25.79
C THR A 5 15.62 -9.39 -26.31
N SER A 6 14.80 -10.01 -25.46
CA SER A 6 13.90 -11.10 -25.83
C SER A 6 12.59 -11.10 -25.04
N GLY A 7 11.57 -11.80 -25.55
CA GLY A 7 10.31 -12.01 -24.82
C GLY A 7 10.49 -12.80 -23.52
N THR A 8 11.46 -13.72 -23.47
CA THR A 8 11.77 -14.49 -22.26
C THR A 8 12.30 -13.61 -21.14
N GLU A 9 13.19 -12.65 -21.44
CA GLU A 9 13.69 -11.69 -20.46
C GLU A 9 12.57 -10.80 -19.91
N LEU A 10 11.67 -10.34 -20.79
CA LEU A 10 10.50 -9.58 -20.39
C LEU A 10 9.60 -10.39 -19.45
N LEU A 11 9.29 -11.64 -19.80
CA LEU A 11 8.45 -12.52 -18.98
C LEU A 11 9.09 -12.81 -17.63
N ALA A 12 10.41 -13.03 -17.59
CA ALA A 12 11.15 -13.22 -16.34
C ALA A 12 11.11 -11.97 -15.46
N ALA A 13 11.27 -10.77 -16.04
CA ALA A 13 11.18 -9.51 -15.31
C ALA A 13 9.77 -9.26 -14.76
N ILE A 14 8.73 -9.54 -15.55
CA ILE A 14 7.33 -9.46 -15.09
C ILE A 14 7.08 -10.45 -13.96
N ALA A 15 7.52 -11.71 -14.09
CA ALA A 15 7.35 -12.72 -13.04
C ALA A 15 8.04 -12.33 -11.73
N MET A 16 9.26 -11.79 -11.81
CA MET A 16 10.01 -11.30 -10.64
C MET A 16 9.33 -10.11 -9.97
N THR A 17 8.91 -9.11 -10.76
CA THR A 17 8.23 -7.90 -10.24
C THR A 17 6.84 -8.21 -9.70
N PHE A 18 6.16 -9.22 -10.25
CA PHE A 18 4.89 -9.72 -9.70
C PHE A 18 5.03 -10.17 -8.25
N ILE A 19 6.20 -10.66 -7.84
CA ILE A 19 6.45 -11.17 -6.49
C ILE A 19 7.09 -10.08 -5.60
N LEU A 20 8.15 -9.42 -6.07
CA LEU A 20 9.06 -8.63 -5.22
C LEU A 20 8.44 -7.39 -4.56
N GLY A 21 7.74 -6.54 -5.32
CA GLY A 21 7.14 -5.32 -4.76
C GLY A 21 5.83 -5.58 -4.03
N PRO A 22 4.87 -6.28 -4.65
CA PRO A 22 3.57 -6.47 -4.04
C PRO A 22 3.56 -7.30 -2.74
N ILE A 23 4.61 -8.10 -2.47
CA ILE A 23 4.76 -8.79 -1.19
C ILE A 23 4.96 -7.81 -0.02
N GLU A 24 5.50 -6.62 -0.29
CA GLU A 24 5.63 -5.57 0.72
C GLU A 24 4.25 -5.15 1.28
N GLU A 25 3.20 -5.23 0.47
CA GLU A 25 1.85 -4.81 0.86
C GLU A 25 1.29 -5.65 2.03
N PHE A 26 1.75 -6.89 2.22
CA PHE A 26 1.41 -7.67 3.41
C PHE A 26 1.91 -6.99 4.69
N GLY A 27 3.14 -6.46 4.67
CA GLY A 27 3.70 -5.72 5.80
C GLY A 27 3.07 -4.33 5.94
N TRP A 28 3.03 -3.56 4.85
CA TRP A 28 2.59 -2.17 4.91
C TRP A 28 1.09 -2.02 5.11
N ARG A 29 0.27 -2.70 4.29
CA ARG A 29 -1.19 -2.55 4.30
C ARG A 29 -1.87 -3.68 5.07
N GLY A 30 -1.26 -4.87 5.11
CA GLY A 30 -1.79 -6.00 5.89
C GLY A 30 -1.53 -5.88 7.40
N LEU A 31 -0.43 -5.23 7.81
CA LEU A 31 -0.04 -5.11 9.22
C LEU A 31 0.08 -3.65 9.69
N ALA A 32 1.01 -2.87 9.14
CA ALA A 32 1.37 -1.56 9.68
C ALA A 32 0.22 -0.54 9.59
N LEU A 33 -0.46 -0.44 8.44
CA LEU A 33 -1.57 0.49 8.25
C LEU A 33 -2.72 0.24 9.22
N PRO A 34 -3.27 -1.00 9.37
CA PRO A 34 -4.29 -1.28 10.38
C PRO A 34 -3.87 -0.88 11.80
N LEU A 35 -2.62 -1.14 12.18
CA LEU A 35 -2.10 -0.76 13.50
C LEU A 35 -2.04 0.76 13.69
N LEU A 36 -1.58 1.51 12.68
CA LEU A 36 -1.58 2.97 12.69
C LEU A 36 -3.00 3.54 12.77
N GLN A 37 -3.95 2.95 12.03
CA GLN A 37 -5.36 3.39 12.01
C GLN A 37 -6.11 3.12 13.33
N ARG A 38 -5.59 2.25 14.21
CA ARG A 38 -6.10 2.14 15.59
C ARG A 38 -5.89 3.43 16.38
N ARG A 39 -4.79 4.16 16.12
CA ARG A 39 -4.38 5.35 16.87
C ARG A 39 -4.76 6.63 16.14
N PHE A 40 -4.58 6.68 14.83
CA PHE A 40 -4.72 7.90 14.02
C PHE A 40 -5.89 7.82 13.02
N VAL A 41 -6.30 8.97 12.46
CA VAL A 41 -7.21 9.03 11.31
C VAL A 41 -6.50 8.57 10.04
N PRO A 42 -7.21 8.04 9.03
CA PRO A 42 -6.59 7.46 7.84
C PRO A 42 -5.57 8.36 7.14
N ILE A 43 -5.82 9.68 7.03
CA ILE A 43 -4.84 10.61 6.42
C ILE A 43 -3.51 10.62 7.19
N LEU A 44 -3.54 10.67 8.52
CA LEU A 44 -2.33 10.68 9.34
C LEU A 44 -1.64 9.32 9.34
N SER A 45 -2.41 8.23 9.37
CA SER A 45 -1.87 6.88 9.18
C SER A 45 -1.16 6.72 7.84
N ALA A 46 -1.74 7.25 6.77
CA ALA A 46 -1.17 7.22 5.43
C ALA A 46 0.14 8.02 5.33
N LEU A 47 0.17 9.23 5.90
CA LEU A 47 1.36 10.09 5.93
C LEU A 47 2.51 9.42 6.70
N LEU A 48 2.22 8.89 7.90
CA LEU A 48 3.21 8.19 8.71
C LEU A 48 3.73 6.93 8.01
N LEU A 49 2.83 6.12 7.46
CA LEU A 49 3.20 4.90 6.74
C LEU A 49 4.05 5.22 5.51
N GLY A 50 3.68 6.24 4.74
CA GLY A 50 4.42 6.64 3.56
C GLY A 50 5.82 7.16 3.88
N GLY A 51 5.98 7.88 4.99
CA GLY A 51 7.29 8.29 5.50
C GLY A 51 8.15 7.10 5.94
N ILE A 52 7.58 6.18 6.71
CA ILE A 52 8.27 4.93 7.13
C ILE A 52 8.69 4.12 5.90
N TRP A 53 7.79 3.96 4.94
CA TRP A 53 8.03 3.20 3.71
C TRP A 53 9.12 3.86 2.84
N GLY A 54 9.08 5.19 2.68
CA GLY A 54 10.11 5.92 1.94
C GLY A 54 11.49 5.84 2.62
N ILE A 55 11.55 5.95 3.95
CA ILE A 55 12.80 5.80 4.71
C ILE A 55 13.33 4.37 4.66
N TRP A 56 12.46 3.36 4.68
CA TRP A 56 12.84 1.95 4.58
C TRP A 56 13.63 1.65 3.29
N HIS A 57 13.43 2.43 2.22
CA HIS A 57 14.18 2.30 0.97
C HIS A 57 15.60 2.89 1.01
N LEU A 58 16.00 3.59 2.07
CA LEU A 58 17.30 4.27 2.12
C LEU A 58 18.50 3.38 1.78
N PRO A 59 18.57 2.10 2.21
CA PRO A 59 19.66 1.21 1.80
C PRO A 59 19.75 1.03 0.28
N ALA A 60 18.63 1.00 -0.45
CA ALA A 60 18.64 0.86 -1.91
C ALA A 60 19.31 2.06 -2.61
N PHE A 61 19.22 3.27 -2.03
CA PHE A 61 19.90 4.46 -2.55
C PHE A 61 21.43 4.42 -2.34
N LEU A 62 21.91 3.61 -1.39
CA LEU A 62 23.34 3.49 -1.06
C LEU A 62 24.02 2.33 -1.78
N LEU A 63 23.24 1.39 -2.35
CA LEU A 63 23.74 0.22 -3.05
C LEU A 63 23.88 0.50 -4.55
N SER A 64 25.10 0.39 -5.07
CA SER A 64 25.36 0.50 -6.50
C SER A 64 24.65 -0.60 -7.29
N GLY A 65 24.05 -0.26 -8.43
CA GLY A 65 23.38 -1.22 -9.31
C GLY A 65 21.87 -1.32 -9.08
N THR A 66 21.31 -0.60 -8.10
CA THR A 66 19.87 -0.39 -8.00
C THR A 66 19.43 0.79 -8.86
N PRO A 67 18.18 0.80 -9.39
CA PRO A 67 17.61 1.99 -10.02
C PRO A 67 17.64 3.22 -9.08
N GLN A 68 17.39 3.00 -7.79
CA GLN A 68 17.31 4.04 -6.76
C GLN A 68 18.62 4.79 -6.55
N SER A 69 19.78 4.14 -6.76
CA SER A 69 21.09 4.80 -6.62
C SER A 69 21.31 5.96 -7.60
N ALA A 70 20.53 6.02 -8.69
CA ALA A 70 20.56 7.11 -9.67
C ALA A 70 19.52 8.22 -9.38
N TRP A 71 18.70 8.07 -8.34
CA TRP A 71 17.59 8.96 -8.05
C TRP A 71 17.89 9.92 -6.89
N SER A 72 17.19 11.05 -6.86
CA SER A 72 17.17 11.91 -5.68
C SER A 72 16.25 11.34 -4.61
N PHE A 73 16.74 11.21 -3.37
CA PHE A 73 15.98 10.65 -2.27
C PHE A 73 14.77 11.51 -1.88
N THR A 74 14.89 12.83 -1.88
CA THR A 74 13.81 13.73 -1.44
C THR A 74 12.54 13.60 -2.31
N PRO A 75 12.61 13.70 -3.65
CA PRO A 75 11.44 13.45 -4.51
C PRO A 75 10.85 12.05 -4.33
N PHE A 76 11.70 11.02 -4.18
CA PHE A 76 11.24 9.65 -3.92
C PHE A 76 10.44 9.57 -2.62
N LEU A 77 10.94 10.15 -1.53
CA LEU A 77 10.27 10.17 -0.23
C LEU A 77 8.90 10.86 -0.31
N VAL A 78 8.83 12.02 -0.97
CA VAL A 78 7.56 12.73 -1.18
C VAL A 78 6.60 11.85 -2.01
N GLY A 79 7.13 11.13 -3.00
CA GLY A 79 6.38 10.19 -3.83
C GLY A 79 5.81 9.04 -3.02
N SER A 80 6.62 8.38 -2.19
CA SER A 80 6.19 7.31 -1.28
C SER A 80 5.06 7.76 -0.35
N VAL A 81 5.15 8.99 0.17
CA VAL A 81 4.09 9.60 0.99
C VAL A 81 2.82 9.81 0.18
N ALA A 82 2.91 10.41 -1.00
CA ALA A 82 1.76 10.66 -1.86
C ALA A 82 1.07 9.36 -2.29
N LEU A 83 1.84 8.33 -2.67
CA LEU A 83 1.33 7.02 -3.03
C LEU A 83 0.63 6.33 -1.84
N SER A 84 1.21 6.41 -0.64
CA SER A 84 0.57 5.89 0.57
C SER A 84 -0.78 6.58 0.85
N VAL A 85 -0.85 7.90 0.65
CA VAL A 85 -2.09 8.69 0.73
C VAL A 85 -3.12 8.26 -0.29
N MET A 86 -2.71 7.92 -1.52
CA MET A 86 -3.61 7.44 -2.58
C MET A 86 -4.17 6.04 -2.28
N VAL A 87 -3.34 5.12 -1.79
CA VAL A 87 -3.72 3.71 -1.58
C VAL A 87 -4.56 3.50 -0.32
N THR A 88 -4.34 4.29 0.73
CA THR A 88 -5.05 4.15 2.01
C THR A 88 -6.59 4.20 1.89
N PRO A 89 -7.23 5.17 1.22
CA PRO A 89 -8.68 5.17 1.05
C PRO A 89 -9.17 3.99 0.19
N LEU A 90 -8.37 3.52 -0.78
CA LEU A 90 -8.69 2.35 -1.61
C LEU A 90 -8.75 1.07 -0.75
N PHE A 91 -7.74 0.86 0.09
CA PHE A 91 -7.69 -0.25 1.05
C PHE A 91 -8.84 -0.22 2.06
N ASN A 92 -9.16 0.97 2.57
CA ASN A 92 -10.27 1.13 3.51
C ASN A 92 -11.63 0.87 2.83
N ALA A 93 -11.82 1.37 1.60
CA ALA A 93 -13.04 1.15 0.83
C ALA A 93 -13.22 -0.32 0.43
N SER A 94 -12.12 -1.05 0.18
CA SER A 94 -12.12 -2.47 -0.11
C SER A 94 -12.24 -3.37 1.12
N ARG A 95 -12.51 -2.79 2.30
CA ARG A 95 -12.65 -3.49 3.58
C ARG A 95 -11.41 -4.30 3.98
N GLY A 96 -10.23 -3.81 3.61
CA GLY A 96 -8.96 -4.44 3.97
C GLY A 96 -8.43 -5.43 2.93
N SER A 97 -9.02 -5.48 1.73
CA SER A 97 -8.48 -6.30 0.64
C SER A 97 -7.12 -5.78 0.17
N LEU A 98 -6.13 -6.67 0.14
CA LEU A 98 -4.77 -6.39 -0.33
C LEU A 98 -4.64 -6.43 -1.86
N LEU A 99 -5.62 -6.97 -2.59
CA LEU A 99 -5.54 -7.10 -4.04
C LEU A 99 -5.35 -5.74 -4.74
N LEU A 100 -6.07 -4.70 -4.30
CA LEU A 100 -5.98 -3.38 -4.90
C LEU A 100 -4.63 -2.68 -4.60
N PRO A 101 -4.15 -2.64 -3.34
CA PRO A 101 -2.78 -2.22 -3.06
C PRO A 101 -1.72 -3.01 -3.84
N TYR A 102 -1.88 -4.32 -3.97
CA TYR A 102 -0.98 -5.21 -4.70
C TYR A 102 -0.85 -4.80 -6.17
N LEU A 103 -1.99 -4.68 -6.87
CA LEU A 103 -2.02 -4.30 -8.29
C LEU A 103 -1.51 -2.87 -8.49
N PHE A 104 -1.83 -1.96 -7.58
CA PHE A 104 -1.31 -0.59 -7.61
C PHE A 104 0.22 -0.59 -7.48
N HIS A 105 0.78 -1.32 -6.51
CA HIS A 105 2.23 -1.42 -6.33
C HIS A 105 2.89 -2.10 -7.54
N LEU A 106 2.31 -3.17 -8.09
CA LEU A 106 2.80 -3.82 -9.31
C LEU A 106 2.91 -2.84 -10.48
N GLN A 107 1.92 -1.96 -10.65
CA GLN A 107 1.95 -0.94 -11.71
C GLN A 107 3.10 0.07 -11.52
N LEU A 108 3.48 0.39 -10.28
CA LEU A 108 4.59 1.31 -9.98
C LEU A 108 5.96 0.72 -10.32
N ILE A 109 6.10 -0.61 -10.22
CA ILE A 109 7.37 -1.31 -10.49
C ILE A 109 7.35 -2.06 -11.83
N ASN A 110 6.43 -1.70 -12.73
CA ASN A 110 6.23 -2.42 -13.97
C ASN A 110 7.47 -2.28 -14.89
N PRO A 111 8.11 -3.39 -15.28
CA PRO A 111 9.33 -3.37 -16.08
C PRO A 111 9.13 -2.82 -17.51
N ILE A 112 7.91 -2.82 -18.03
CA ILE A 112 7.56 -2.35 -19.38
C ILE A 112 7.65 -0.81 -19.47
N TRP A 113 7.39 -0.12 -18.36
CA TRP A 113 7.44 1.34 -18.27
C TRP A 113 8.26 1.76 -17.04
N PRO A 114 9.59 1.64 -17.09
CA PRO A 114 10.46 1.86 -15.92
C PRO A 114 10.63 3.34 -15.53
N ASP A 115 9.80 4.25 -16.03
CA ASP A 115 9.95 5.68 -15.78
C ASP A 115 9.19 6.08 -14.51
N ALA A 116 9.91 6.13 -13.39
CA ALA A 116 9.48 6.73 -12.13
C ALA A 116 10.37 7.96 -11.86
N GLN A 117 10.39 8.91 -12.80
CA GLN A 117 11.33 10.00 -12.69
C GLN A 117 10.90 10.97 -11.58
N PRO A 118 11.86 11.66 -10.96
CA PRO A 118 11.58 12.64 -9.92
C PRO A 118 10.57 13.73 -10.33
N TYR A 119 10.38 14.02 -11.62
CA TYR A 119 9.44 15.04 -12.10
C TYR A 119 7.97 14.60 -12.10
N ASP A 120 7.69 13.29 -12.08
CA ASP A 120 6.32 12.77 -11.94
C ASP A 120 5.74 13.10 -10.56
N ILE A 121 6.60 13.52 -9.62
CA ILE A 121 6.21 13.85 -8.26
C ILE A 121 5.10 14.90 -8.20
N ILE A 122 5.13 15.92 -9.07
CA ILE A 122 4.13 16.99 -9.07
C ILE A 122 2.77 16.40 -9.45
N PHE A 123 2.76 15.55 -10.48
CA PHE A 123 1.56 14.87 -10.92
C PHE A 123 1.02 13.92 -9.84
N VAL A 124 1.88 13.09 -9.24
CA VAL A 124 1.50 12.15 -8.17
C VAL A 124 0.95 12.90 -6.95
N VAL A 125 1.59 13.99 -6.54
CA VAL A 125 1.12 14.83 -5.43
C VAL A 125 -0.23 15.47 -5.78
N ALA A 126 -0.39 16.00 -7.00
CA ALA A 126 -1.66 16.56 -7.45
C ALA A 126 -2.79 15.52 -7.41
N VAL A 127 -2.54 14.31 -7.90
CA VAL A 127 -3.49 13.19 -7.84
C VAL A 127 -3.80 12.82 -6.39
N ALA A 128 -2.78 12.74 -5.51
CA ALA A 128 -3.00 12.46 -4.10
C ALA A 128 -3.90 13.51 -3.43
N LEU A 129 -3.69 14.80 -3.73
CA LEU A 129 -4.55 15.88 -3.24
C LEU A 129 -5.99 15.72 -3.73
N VAL A 130 -6.19 15.40 -5.02
CA VAL A 130 -7.53 15.10 -5.57
C VAL A 130 -8.17 13.92 -4.85
N VAL A 131 -7.44 12.82 -4.64
CA VAL A 131 -7.92 11.65 -3.90
C VAL A 131 -8.35 12.02 -2.48
N VAL A 132 -7.58 12.86 -1.78
CA VAL A 132 -7.92 13.36 -0.45
C VAL A 132 -9.20 14.19 -0.47
N VAL A 133 -9.35 15.10 -1.44
CA VAL A 133 -10.56 15.94 -1.57
C VAL A 133 -11.81 15.09 -1.82
N LEU A 134 -11.72 14.12 -2.72
CA LEU A 134 -12.80 13.19 -3.05
C LEU A 134 -13.16 12.29 -1.86
N ASN A 135 -12.16 11.86 -1.08
CA ASN A 135 -12.34 10.96 0.07
C ASN A 135 -12.36 11.66 1.43
N ARG A 136 -12.49 12.99 1.49
CA ARG A 136 -12.37 13.76 2.75
C ARG A 136 -13.29 13.27 3.87
N LYS A 137 -14.48 12.77 3.53
CA LYS A 137 -15.45 12.28 4.53
C LYS A 137 -14.97 11.02 5.26
N THR A 138 -14.12 10.21 4.63
CA THR A 138 -13.57 8.97 5.19
C THR A 138 -12.13 9.15 5.66
N MET A 139 -11.32 9.98 5.01
CA MET A 139 -9.90 10.12 5.35
C MET A 139 -9.63 10.86 6.66
N PHE A 140 -10.52 11.76 7.06
CA PHE A 140 -10.40 12.56 8.29
C PHE A 140 -11.24 12.00 9.45
N ARG A 141 -11.80 10.79 9.33
CA ARG A 141 -12.63 10.13 10.35
C ARG A 141 -12.20 8.68 10.53
N LYS A 142 -12.20 8.18 11.77
CA LYS A 142 -11.76 6.80 12.07
C LYS A 142 -12.83 5.73 11.78
N ASN A 143 -14.08 6.13 11.59
CA ASN A 143 -15.23 5.22 11.49
C ASN A 143 -15.19 4.21 10.34
N ARG A 144 -14.46 4.51 9.26
CA ARG A 144 -14.33 3.68 8.06
C ARG A 144 -12.91 3.13 7.88
N ALA A 145 -12.06 3.30 8.89
CA ALA A 145 -10.68 2.84 8.85
C ALA A 145 -10.60 1.35 9.19
N VAL A 146 -9.88 0.58 8.37
CA VAL A 146 -9.60 -0.83 8.66
C VAL A 146 -8.54 -0.92 9.75
N THR A 147 -8.85 -1.58 10.87
CA THR A 147 -7.95 -1.67 12.04
C THR A 147 -7.62 -3.10 12.46
N GLN A 148 -8.29 -4.09 11.85
CA GLN A 148 -8.04 -5.51 12.06
C GLN A 148 -6.89 -5.98 11.16
N VAL A 149 -6.00 -6.81 11.72
CA VAL A 149 -4.88 -7.45 11.01
C VAL A 149 -5.24 -8.89 10.68
N ILE A 150 -5.76 -9.60 11.67
CA ILE A 150 -6.36 -10.92 11.52
C ILE A 150 -7.87 -10.71 11.47
N PRO A 151 -8.58 -11.20 10.45
CA PRO A 151 -10.03 -11.21 10.46
C PRO A 151 -10.51 -11.91 11.72
N SER A 152 -11.42 -11.30 12.48
CA SER A 152 -12.11 -12.04 13.54
C SER A 152 -12.72 -13.29 12.92
N SER A 153 -12.40 -14.46 13.47
CA SER A 153 -12.97 -15.72 13.00
C SER A 153 -14.48 -15.54 12.88
N VAL A 154 -15.05 -16.01 11.78
CA VAL A 154 -16.49 -16.30 11.76
C VAL A 154 -16.70 -17.18 12.97
N ARG A 155 -17.40 -16.67 13.98
CA ARG A 155 -17.88 -17.50 15.07
C ARG A 155 -18.81 -18.49 14.38
N LEU A 156 -18.28 -19.66 14.03
CA LEU A 156 -19.12 -20.80 13.70
C LEU A 156 -19.95 -20.96 14.97
N GLU A 157 -21.24 -20.63 14.88
CA GLU A 157 -22.18 -20.97 15.92
C GLU A 157 -22.06 -22.47 16.10
N THR A 158 -21.34 -22.89 17.14
CA THR A 158 -21.37 -24.28 17.58
C THR A 158 -22.83 -24.57 17.93
N PRO A 159 -23.48 -25.56 17.28
CA PRO A 159 -24.83 -25.96 17.64
C PRO A 159 -24.79 -26.50 19.08
N GLY A 160 -25.12 -25.68 20.06
CA GLY A 160 -24.97 -26.02 21.46
C GLY A 160 -25.47 -24.97 22.44
N ASP A 161 -25.58 -23.71 22.04
CA ASP A 161 -26.04 -22.62 22.93
C ASP A 161 -27.57 -22.42 22.95
N LEU A 162 -28.34 -23.49 22.72
CA LEU A 162 -29.81 -23.49 22.81
C LEU A 162 -30.35 -24.19 24.07
N THR A 163 -29.51 -24.49 25.05
CA THR A 163 -29.97 -25.03 26.35
C THR A 163 -29.89 -24.00 27.47
N GLY A 164 -30.42 -22.80 27.20
CA GLY A 164 -30.85 -21.86 28.23
C GLY A 164 -32.10 -22.39 28.93
N GLY A 165 -31.88 -23.32 29.85
CA GLY A 165 -32.92 -24.00 30.61
C GLY A 165 -33.83 -23.05 31.38
N THR A 166 -35.12 -23.34 31.31
CA THR A 166 -36.13 -22.98 32.28
C THR A 166 -35.61 -23.32 33.68
N ARG A 167 -35.43 -22.32 34.54
CA ARG A 167 -35.44 -22.49 35.99
C ARG A 167 -36.27 -21.35 36.59
N LEU A 168 -37.43 -21.79 37.10
CA LEU A 168 -38.29 -21.27 38.15
C LEU A 168 -38.24 -19.77 38.47
#